data_AF-A0AB39USZ9-F1
#
_entry.id   AF-A0AB39USZ9-F1
#
_cell.length_a   1.000
_cell.length_b   1.000
_cell.length_c   1.000
_cell.angle_alpha   90.00
_cell.angle_beta   90.00
_cell.angle_gamma   90.00
#
_symmetry.space_group_name_H-M   'P 1'
#
loop_
_entity.id
_entity.type
_entity.pdbx_description
1 polymer ?
#
loop_
_entity_poly.entity_id
_entity_poly.type
_entity_poly.pdbx_seq_one_letter_code
_entity_poly.pdbx_strand_id
1 'polypeptide(L)'
;MTEPATSPGRQSILLRRLLFLVFAYAGLAYGGSLLEYTLFNLTGKSIVTPERHYTTITKDELVAEFQRCGGPLFGATGQTTAPNEPMLARCGRYWPFYRHTIELPANPLIPGAFVVTPQESPEARDARESFMSHVSIINGGFALVAALVVGITLMGVYRFVVQKDEEAGYRLTFKAFVSSFLMLAAYTGLMLFVDPTFSMGW
;
A
#
# COMPACT_ATOMS: atom_id res chain seq x y z
N MET A 1 34.67 17.22 38.18
CA MET A 1 35.53 16.88 37.02
C MET A 1 34.60 16.35 35.95
N THR A 2 34.26 17.18 34.97
CA THR A 2 33.46 16.79 33.81
C THR A 2 34.43 16.26 32.77
N GLU A 3 34.37 14.95 32.50
CA GLU A 3 35.10 14.37 31.38
C GLU A 3 34.73 15.11 30.08
N PRO A 4 35.70 15.53 29.26
CA PRO A 4 35.39 16.12 27.97
C PRO A 4 34.76 15.05 27.09
N ALA A 5 33.61 15.38 26.49
CA ALA A 5 32.94 14.51 25.54
C ALA A 5 33.92 14.11 24.43
N THR A 6 34.26 12.82 24.36
CA THR A 6 35.10 12.26 23.31
C THR A 6 34.41 12.51 21.97
N SER A 7 35.06 13.24 21.08
CA SER A 7 34.52 13.53 19.75
C SER A 7 34.16 12.21 19.06
N PRO A 8 32.95 12.06 18.48
CA PRO A 8 32.58 10.84 17.80
C PRO A 8 33.60 10.51 16.71
N GLY A 9 34.16 9.29 16.76
CA GLY A 9 35.11 8.82 15.76
C GLY A 9 34.50 8.88 14.35
N ARG A 10 35.34 9.07 13.32
CA ARG A 10 34.90 9.17 11.91
C ARG A 10 33.97 8.02 11.48
N GLN A 11 34.16 6.84 12.06
CA GLN A 11 33.32 5.65 11.84
C GLN A 11 31.89 5.81 12.38
N SER A 12 31.70 6.42 13.56
CA SER A 12 30.35 6.58 14.14
C SER A 12 29.52 7.61 13.37
N ILE A 13 30.18 8.66 12.85
CA ILE A 13 29.54 9.64 11.94
C ILE A 13 29.08 8.97 10.64
N LEU A 14 29.95 8.13 10.05
CA LEU A 14 29.61 7.39 8.83
C LEU A 14 28.43 6.43 9.08
N LEU A 15 28.49 5.65 10.16
CA LEU A 15 27.44 4.71 10.53
C LEU A 15 26.09 5.41 10.73
N ARG A 16 26.08 6.54 11.45
CA ARG A 16 24.86 7.32 11.69
C ARG A 16 24.21 7.82 10.39
N ARG A 17 25.03 8.26 9.43
CA ARG A 17 24.55 8.69 8.10
C ARG A 17 23.97 7.53 7.29
N LEU A 18 24.62 6.36 7.32
CA LEU A 18 24.11 5.15 6.68
C LEU A 18 22.78 4.71 7.30
N LEU A 19 22.69 4.68 8.63
CA LEU A 19 21.46 4.36 9.35
C LEU A 19 20.33 5.34 9.03
N PHE A 20 20.62 6.64 8.96
CA PHE A 20 19.66 7.64 8.53
C PHE A 20 19.10 7.32 7.12
N LEU A 21 19.96 6.97 6.16
CA LEU A 21 19.51 6.61 4.82
C LEU A 21 18.61 5.36 4.84
N VAL A 22 18.98 4.35 5.63
CA VAL A 22 18.16 3.13 5.81
C VAL A 22 16.80 3.47 6.41
N PHE A 23 16.75 4.28 7.48
CA PHE A 23 15.49 4.64 8.13
C PHE A 23 14.60 5.51 7.25
N ALA A 24 15.19 6.48 6.54
CA ALA A 24 14.46 7.31 5.59
C ALA A 24 13.88 6.46 4.44
N TYR A 25 14.70 5.58 3.85
CA TYR A 25 14.24 4.70 2.79
C TYR A 25 13.12 3.77 3.27
N ALA A 26 13.30 3.10 4.41
CA ALA A 26 12.30 2.18 4.94
C ALA A 26 10.98 2.91 5.30
N GLY A 27 11.06 4.09 5.93
CA GLY A 27 9.88 4.90 6.25
C GLY A 27 9.10 5.34 4.99
N LEU A 28 9.81 5.75 3.93
CA LEU A 28 9.19 6.10 2.64
C LEU A 28 8.67 4.86 1.90
N ALA A 29 9.42 3.77 1.88
CA ALA A 29 9.05 2.55 1.18
C ALA A 29 7.81 1.92 1.83
N TYR A 30 7.83 1.62 3.13
CA TYR A 30 6.70 0.99 3.81
C TYR A 30 5.53 1.94 4.03
N GLY A 31 5.79 3.21 4.34
CA GLY A 31 4.74 4.23 4.46
C GLY A 31 4.06 4.50 3.12
N GLY A 32 4.85 4.73 2.06
CA GLY A 32 4.35 4.98 0.71
C GLY A 32 3.64 3.77 0.12
N SER A 33 4.22 2.58 0.31
CA SER A 33 3.61 1.28 0.00
C SER A 33 2.17 1.16 0.51
N LEU A 34 1.99 1.38 1.82
CA LEU A 34 0.69 1.21 2.44
C LEU A 34 -0.28 2.33 2.07
N LEU A 35 0.21 3.58 1.99
CA LEU A 35 -0.60 4.71 1.53
C LEU A 35 -1.13 4.47 0.12
N GLU A 36 -0.29 4.02 -0.80
CA GLU A 36 -0.67 3.73 -2.17
C GLU A 36 -1.68 2.58 -2.25
N TYR A 37 -1.44 1.49 -1.51
CA TYR A 37 -2.33 0.34 -1.48
C TYR A 37 -3.71 0.65 -0.86
N THR A 38 -3.73 1.40 0.25
CA THR A 38 -4.98 1.81 0.90
C THR A 38 -5.79 2.75 0.00
N LEU A 39 -5.14 3.72 -0.65
CA LEU A 39 -5.78 4.61 -1.60
C LEU A 39 -6.32 3.85 -2.82
N PHE A 40 -5.60 2.86 -3.33
CA PHE A 40 -6.11 1.99 -4.39
C PHE A 40 -7.41 1.30 -3.99
N ASN A 41 -7.43 0.64 -2.84
CA ASN A 41 -8.62 -0.07 -2.38
C ASN A 41 -9.81 0.88 -2.19
N LEU A 42 -9.57 2.12 -1.74
CA LEU A 42 -10.62 3.13 -1.55
C LEU A 42 -11.10 3.76 -2.86
N THR A 43 -10.22 3.94 -3.84
CA THR A 43 -10.48 4.80 -5.01
C THR A 43 -10.54 4.06 -6.34
N GLY A 44 -10.08 2.81 -6.40
CA GLY A 44 -9.88 2.07 -7.65
C GLY A 44 -8.74 2.60 -8.52
N LYS A 45 -8.03 3.67 -8.10
CA LYS A 45 -7.01 4.35 -8.90
C LYS A 45 -5.62 3.86 -8.58
N SER A 46 -4.77 3.77 -9.61
CA SER A 46 -3.34 3.53 -9.45
C SER A 46 -2.55 4.79 -9.77
N ILE A 47 -1.46 5.01 -9.05
CA ILE A 47 -0.46 6.02 -9.41
C ILE A 47 0.43 5.55 -10.56
N VAL A 48 0.42 4.25 -10.86
CA VAL A 48 1.20 3.64 -11.95
C VAL A 48 0.29 3.46 -13.16
N THR A 49 0.81 3.86 -14.32
CA THR A 49 0.14 3.63 -15.61
C THR A 49 -0.05 2.13 -15.83
N PRO A 50 -1.26 1.68 -16.22
CA PRO A 50 -1.48 0.28 -16.54
C PRO A 50 -0.54 -0.18 -17.66
N GLU A 51 -0.01 -1.39 -17.54
CA GLU A 51 0.88 -1.98 -18.55
C GLU A 51 0.07 -2.44 -19.78
N ARG A 52 -1.18 -2.85 -19.56
CA ARG A 52 -2.09 -3.35 -20.59
C ARG A 52 -3.51 -2.83 -20.33
N HIS A 53 -4.21 -2.56 -21.42
CA HIS A 53 -5.59 -2.08 -21.41
C HIS A 53 -6.45 -2.98 -22.30
N TYR A 54 -7.55 -3.47 -21.76
CA TYR A 54 -8.53 -4.31 -22.45
C TYR A 54 -9.89 -3.60 -22.47
N THR A 55 -10.46 -3.43 -23.66
CA THR A 55 -11.85 -2.95 -23.82
C THR A 55 -12.86 -4.08 -23.69
N THR A 56 -12.44 -5.29 -24.05
CA THR A 56 -13.13 -6.56 -23.82
C THR A 56 -12.07 -7.59 -23.42
N ILE A 57 -12.43 -8.55 -22.57
CA ILE A 57 -11.50 -9.62 -22.17
C ILE A 57 -12.23 -10.95 -22.19
N THR A 58 -11.67 -11.91 -22.93
CA THR A 58 -12.15 -13.29 -22.94
C THR A 58 -11.65 -14.05 -21.72
N LYS A 59 -12.27 -15.21 -21.43
CA LYS A 59 -11.84 -16.06 -20.32
C LYS A 59 -10.38 -16.54 -20.50
N ASP A 60 -9.98 -16.87 -21.72
CA ASP A 60 -8.63 -17.38 -22.00
C ASP A 60 -7.57 -16.28 -21.85
N GLU A 61 -7.87 -15.06 -22.27
CA GLU A 61 -7.01 -13.89 -22.03
C GLU A 61 -6.88 -13.59 -20.54
N LEU A 62 -7.97 -13.68 -19.79
CA LEU A 62 -7.95 -13.49 -18.33
C LEU A 62 -7.06 -14.54 -17.64
N VAL A 63 -7.18 -15.81 -18.05
CA VAL A 63 -6.32 -16.90 -17.55
C VAL A 63 -4.85 -16.64 -17.91
N ALA A 64 -4.57 -16.16 -19.12
CA ALA A 64 -3.22 -15.78 -19.51
C ALA A 64 -2.65 -14.65 -18.65
N GLU A 65 -3.47 -13.66 -18.25
CA GLU A 65 -3.04 -12.60 -17.33
C GLU A 65 -2.74 -13.13 -15.92
N PHE A 66 -3.55 -14.03 -15.37
CA PHE A 66 -3.22 -14.71 -14.11
C PHE A 66 -1.89 -15.48 -14.20
N GLN A 67 -1.66 -16.19 -15.30
CA GLN A 67 -0.40 -16.91 -15.53
C GLN A 67 0.80 -15.96 -15.66
N ARG A 68 0.64 -14.83 -16.38
CA ARG A 68 1.68 -13.78 -16.49
C ARG A 68 2.01 -13.16 -15.14
N CYS A 69 0.99 -12.96 -14.31
CA CYS A 69 1.19 -12.48 -12.95
C CYS A 69 2.00 -13.49 -12.12
N GLY A 70 1.76 -14.78 -12.33
CA GLY A 70 2.28 -15.87 -11.49
C GLY A 70 1.45 -16.04 -10.22
N GLY A 71 0.25 -15.47 -10.18
CA GLY A 71 -0.63 -15.41 -9.02
C GLY A 71 -1.94 -14.67 -9.36
N PRO A 72 -2.78 -14.40 -8.35
CA PRO A 72 -4.02 -13.65 -8.54
C PRO A 72 -3.77 -12.19 -8.89
N LEU A 73 -4.65 -11.68 -9.74
CA LEU A 73 -4.87 -10.25 -9.93
C LEU A 73 -5.90 -9.77 -8.90
N PHE A 74 -5.70 -8.58 -8.35
CA PHE A 74 -6.59 -8.01 -7.32
C PHE A 74 -7.26 -6.73 -7.78
N GLY A 75 -8.58 -6.67 -7.63
CA GLY A 75 -9.36 -5.45 -7.74
C GLY A 75 -9.32 -4.62 -6.46
N ALA A 76 -9.91 -3.43 -6.51
CA ALA A 76 -10.08 -2.57 -5.35
C ALA A 76 -11.29 -2.98 -4.52
N THR A 77 -11.06 -3.47 -3.30
CA THR A 77 -12.11 -4.05 -2.45
C THR A 77 -13.06 -3.03 -1.81
N GLY A 78 -12.70 -1.75 -1.81
CA GLY A 78 -13.51 -0.67 -1.25
C GLY A 78 -14.46 -0.03 -2.27
N GLN A 79 -14.53 -0.54 -3.50
CA GLN A 79 -15.40 0.00 -4.54
C GLN A 79 -16.21 -1.07 -5.26
N THR A 80 -17.31 -0.62 -5.85
CA THR A 80 -18.04 -1.38 -6.86
C THR A 80 -17.88 -0.78 -8.22
N THR A 81 -17.84 -1.62 -9.23
CA THR A 81 -17.77 -1.20 -10.63
C THR A 81 -19.02 -1.71 -11.37
N ALA A 82 -19.60 -0.88 -12.24
CA ALA A 82 -20.72 -1.34 -13.05
C ALA A 82 -20.25 -2.36 -14.10
N PRO A 83 -21.13 -3.25 -14.59
CA PRO A 83 -20.77 -4.16 -15.68
C PRO A 83 -20.21 -3.40 -16.89
N ASN A 84 -19.14 -3.91 -17.48
CA ASN A 84 -18.44 -3.34 -18.65
C ASN A 84 -17.75 -1.99 -18.44
N GLU A 85 -17.79 -1.40 -17.24
CA GLU A 85 -16.92 -0.26 -16.93
C GLU A 85 -15.48 -0.74 -16.71
N PRO A 86 -14.48 0.06 -17.10
CA PRO A 86 -13.09 -0.29 -16.87
C PRO A 86 -12.79 -0.31 -15.37
N MET A 87 -12.02 -1.31 -14.94
CA MET A 87 -11.44 -1.38 -13.61
C MET A 87 -9.94 -1.68 -13.70
N LEU A 88 -9.22 -1.29 -12.66
CA LEU A 88 -7.82 -1.64 -12.51
C LEU A 88 -7.68 -2.91 -11.69
N ALA A 89 -6.87 -3.85 -12.19
CA ALA A 89 -6.50 -5.07 -11.50
C ALA A 89 -4.97 -5.14 -11.34
N ARG A 90 -4.50 -5.52 -10.15
CA ARG A 90 -3.09 -5.48 -9.77
C ARG A 90 -2.49 -6.87 -9.62
N CYS A 91 -1.33 -7.08 -10.21
CA CYS A 91 -0.51 -8.24 -9.95
C CYS A 91 0.39 -7.98 -8.74
N GLY A 92 0.00 -8.48 -7.57
CA GLY A 92 0.64 -8.17 -6.28
C GLY A 92 -0.04 -7.00 -5.55
N ARG A 93 0.23 -6.85 -4.25
CA ARG A 93 -0.52 -5.93 -3.37
C ARG A 93 0.19 -4.61 -3.13
N TYR A 94 1.43 -4.65 -2.66
CA TYR A 94 2.11 -3.48 -2.11
C TYR A 94 3.09 -2.88 -3.10
N TRP A 95 3.09 -1.56 -3.30
CA TRP A 95 4.25 -0.90 -3.91
C TRP A 95 5.48 -1.03 -2.98
N PRO A 96 6.73 -1.10 -3.46
CA PRO A 96 7.16 -1.28 -4.84
C PRO A 96 7.12 -2.75 -5.32
N PHE A 97 6.42 -3.62 -4.60
CA PHE A 97 6.45 -5.08 -4.74
C PHE A 97 5.32 -5.66 -5.62
N TYR A 98 4.38 -4.86 -6.13
CA TYR A 98 3.46 -5.32 -7.18
C TYR A 98 4.15 -5.24 -8.54
N ARG A 99 3.93 -6.26 -9.38
CA ARG A 99 4.65 -6.49 -10.63
C ARG A 99 4.17 -5.58 -11.76
N HIS A 100 2.86 -5.43 -11.87
CA HIS A 100 2.20 -4.58 -12.87
C HIS A 100 0.72 -4.37 -12.53
N THR A 101 0.12 -3.35 -13.15
CA THR A 101 -1.32 -3.09 -13.14
C THR A 101 -1.86 -3.28 -14.56
N ILE A 102 -3.06 -3.83 -14.69
CA ILE A 102 -3.79 -3.87 -15.96
C ILE A 102 -5.14 -3.19 -15.81
N GLU A 103 -5.64 -2.63 -16.90
CA GLU A 103 -7.00 -2.12 -17.00
C GLU A 103 -7.83 -3.09 -17.85
N LEU A 104 -8.97 -3.50 -17.33
CA LEU A 104 -9.86 -4.47 -17.99
C LEU A 104 -11.32 -4.18 -17.61
N PRO A 105 -12.31 -4.63 -18.40
CA PRO A 105 -13.71 -4.44 -18.03
C PRO A 105 -14.05 -5.21 -16.76
N ALA A 106 -14.91 -4.63 -15.92
CA ALA A 106 -15.35 -5.21 -14.65
C ALA A 106 -15.69 -6.70 -14.78
N ASN A 107 -14.99 -7.54 -14.02
CA ASN A 107 -15.06 -8.99 -14.14
C ASN A 107 -15.10 -9.64 -12.75
N PRO A 108 -16.16 -10.41 -12.42
CA PRO A 108 -16.33 -11.02 -11.09
C PRO A 108 -15.31 -12.13 -10.80
N LEU A 109 -14.55 -12.59 -11.80
CA LEU A 109 -13.47 -13.55 -11.61
C LEU A 109 -12.20 -12.94 -11.02
N ILE A 110 -12.10 -11.61 -10.93
CA ILE A 110 -10.99 -10.92 -10.27
C ILE A 110 -11.26 -10.86 -8.75
N PRO A 111 -10.44 -11.51 -7.91
CA PRO A 111 -10.50 -11.35 -6.47
C PRO A 111 -10.55 -9.88 -6.03
N GLY A 112 -11.51 -9.56 -5.16
CA GLY A 112 -11.69 -8.21 -4.63
C GLY A 112 -12.37 -7.21 -5.59
N ALA A 113 -12.73 -7.62 -6.82
CA ALA A 113 -13.55 -6.81 -7.70
C ALA A 113 -15.04 -7.08 -7.43
N PHE A 114 -15.75 -6.09 -6.91
CA PHE A 114 -17.20 -6.16 -6.71
C PHE A 114 -17.93 -5.56 -7.91
N VAL A 115 -18.50 -6.42 -8.75
CA VAL A 115 -19.28 -5.99 -9.92
C VAL A 115 -20.75 -5.89 -9.56
N VAL A 116 -21.39 -4.76 -9.83
CA VAL A 116 -22.81 -4.56 -9.54
C VAL A 116 -23.64 -5.49 -10.43
N THR A 117 -24.48 -6.34 -9.82
CA THR A 117 -25.39 -7.23 -10.56
C THR A 117 -26.85 -6.80 -10.34
N PRO A 118 -27.64 -6.56 -11.41
CA PRO A 118 -29.03 -6.09 -11.26
C PRO A 118 -29.96 -7.08 -10.54
N GLN A 119 -29.59 -8.35 -10.50
CA GLN A 119 -30.37 -9.44 -9.89
C GLN A 119 -29.84 -9.86 -8.50
N GLU A 120 -28.95 -9.05 -7.89
CA GLU A 120 -28.42 -9.31 -6.54
C GLU A 120 -29.57 -9.35 -5.52
N SER A 121 -29.62 -10.40 -4.69
CA SER A 121 -30.60 -10.45 -3.60
C SER A 121 -30.31 -9.33 -2.58
N PRO A 122 -31.33 -8.82 -1.85
CA PRO A 122 -31.11 -7.81 -0.82
C PRO A 122 -30.05 -8.24 0.20
N GLU A 123 -30.06 -9.51 0.61
CA GLU A 123 -29.10 -10.06 1.57
C GLU A 123 -27.65 -10.03 1.04
N ALA A 124 -27.42 -10.40 -0.22
CA ALA A 124 -26.10 -10.37 -0.83
C ALA A 124 -25.56 -8.94 -0.97
N ARG A 125 -26.44 -8.01 -1.37
CA ARG A 125 -26.11 -6.58 -1.47
C ARG A 125 -25.73 -6.00 -0.11
N ASP A 126 -26.53 -6.26 0.92
CA ASP A 126 -26.28 -5.73 2.27
C ASP A 126 -24.99 -6.31 2.85
N ALA A 127 -24.70 -7.60 2.60
CA ALA A 127 -23.44 -8.23 2.99
C ALA A 127 -22.24 -7.59 2.28
N ARG A 128 -22.34 -7.33 0.97
CA ARG A 128 -21.31 -6.64 0.18
C ARG A 128 -21.06 -5.23 0.69
N GLU A 129 -22.10 -4.44 0.90
CA GLU A 129 -21.99 -3.05 1.37
C GLU A 129 -21.40 -2.98 2.79
N SER A 130 -21.80 -3.89 3.68
CA SER A 130 -21.22 -4.01 5.02
C SER A 130 -19.73 -4.36 4.97
N PHE A 131 -19.34 -5.34 4.15
CA PHE A 131 -17.94 -5.70 3.92
C PHE A 131 -17.13 -4.52 3.38
N MET A 132 -17.62 -3.88 2.31
CA MET A 132 -16.96 -2.73 1.70
C MET A 132 -16.82 -1.56 2.67
N SER A 133 -17.82 -1.31 3.51
CA SER A 133 -17.77 -0.28 4.55
C SER A 133 -16.68 -0.56 5.57
N HIS A 134 -16.61 -1.79 6.12
CA HIS A 134 -15.57 -2.18 7.06
C HIS A 134 -14.16 -2.05 6.45
N VAL A 135 -13.97 -2.57 5.25
CA VAL A 135 -12.70 -2.49 4.53
C VAL A 135 -12.33 -1.05 4.20
N SER A 136 -13.29 -0.19 3.84
CA SER A 136 -13.05 1.23 3.57
C SER A 136 -12.69 2.01 4.82
N ILE A 137 -13.33 1.73 5.96
CA ILE A 137 -12.99 2.37 7.24
C ILE A 137 -11.55 2.01 7.64
N ILE A 138 -11.18 0.73 7.52
CA ILE A 138 -9.84 0.26 7.84
C ILE A 138 -8.81 0.89 6.90
N ASN A 139 -9.03 0.81 5.58
CA ASN A 139 -8.12 1.41 4.61
C ASN A 139 -8.00 2.93 4.79
N GLY A 140 -9.10 3.63 5.09
CA GLY A 140 -9.09 5.07 5.35
C GLY A 140 -8.27 5.43 6.59
N GLY A 141 -8.47 4.69 7.68
CA GLY A 141 -7.69 4.87 8.91
C GLY A 141 -6.19 4.64 8.67
N PHE A 142 -5.83 3.56 7.99
CA PHE A 142 -4.43 3.26 7.69
C PHE A 142 -3.81 4.16 6.62
N ALA A 143 -4.60 4.69 5.67
CA ALA A 143 -4.13 5.72 4.74
C ALA A 143 -3.70 6.99 5.50
N LEU A 144 -4.49 7.41 6.51
CA LEU A 144 -4.13 8.55 7.35
C LEU A 144 -2.84 8.29 8.14
N VAL A 145 -2.73 7.12 8.79
CA VAL A 145 -1.52 6.74 9.55
C VAL A 145 -0.30 6.67 8.62
N ALA A 146 -0.45 6.09 7.43
CA ALA A 146 0.62 6.00 6.43
C ALA A 146 1.05 7.39 5.94
N ALA A 147 0.11 8.30 5.69
CA ALA A 147 0.40 9.68 5.34
C ALA A 147 1.19 10.40 6.45
N LEU A 148 0.84 10.18 7.73
CA LEU A 148 1.59 10.73 8.86
C LEU A 148 3.01 10.16 8.94
N VAL A 149 3.20 8.85 8.75
CA VAL A 149 4.52 8.20 8.72
C VAL A 149 5.38 8.78 7.59
N VAL A 150 4.82 8.91 6.38
CA VAL A 150 5.51 9.54 5.25
C VAL A 150 5.86 10.99 5.57
N GLY A 151 4.93 11.76 6.13
CA GLY A 151 5.15 13.15 6.54
C GLY A 151 6.26 13.32 7.58
N ILE A 152 6.28 12.46 8.61
CA ILE A 152 7.36 12.44 9.63
C ILE A 152 8.69 12.08 8.98
N THR A 153 8.70 11.13 8.04
CA THR A 153 9.92 10.73 7.31
C THR A 153 10.46 11.89 6.48
N LEU A 154 9.60 12.55 5.69
CA LEU A 154 9.97 13.71 4.87
C LEU A 154 10.45 14.89 5.73
N MET A 155 9.80 15.14 6.87
CA MET A 155 10.25 16.14 7.83
C MET A 155 11.63 15.79 8.42
N GLY A 156 11.88 14.51 8.72
CA GLY A 156 13.19 14.03 9.15
C GLY A 156 14.27 14.23 8.07
N VAL A 157 13.93 13.94 6.81
CA VAL A 157 14.82 14.18 5.67
C VAL A 157 15.11 15.67 5.48
N TYR A 158 14.08 16.52 5.55
CA TYR A 158 14.23 17.97 5.47
C TYR A 158 15.17 18.50 6.57
N ARG A 159 14.98 18.06 7.82
CA ARG A 159 15.87 18.46 8.92
C ARG A 159 17.31 18.02 8.72
N PHE A 160 17.52 16.78 8.31
CA PHE A 160 18.86 16.22 8.11
C PHE A 160 19.59 16.87 6.92
N VAL A 161 18.91 16.95 5.76
CA VAL A 161 19.52 17.33 4.49
C VAL A 161 19.53 18.84 4.29
N VAL A 162 18.43 19.53 4.62
CA VAL A 162 18.26 20.96 4.36
C VAL A 162 18.68 21.79 5.57
N GLN A 163 18.13 21.50 6.76
CA GLN A 163 18.48 22.26 7.97
C GLN A 163 19.83 21.86 8.58
N LYS A 164 20.44 20.76 8.10
CA LYS A 164 21.69 20.19 8.62
C LYS A 164 21.63 19.83 10.11
N ASP A 165 20.42 19.63 10.64
CA ASP A 165 20.18 19.13 11.99
C ASP A 165 20.19 17.60 11.98
N GLU A 166 21.41 17.03 12.07
CA GLU A 166 21.62 15.59 12.01
C GLU A 166 20.96 14.85 13.19
N GLU A 167 20.72 15.50 14.34
CA GLU A 167 20.12 14.88 15.52
C GLU A 167 18.61 14.79 15.42
N ALA A 168 17.94 15.90 15.14
CA ALA A 168 16.52 15.87 14.94
C ALA A 168 16.15 15.03 13.70
N GLY A 169 16.91 15.13 12.62
CA GLY A 169 16.68 14.35 11.40
C GLY A 169 16.81 12.84 11.62
N TYR A 170 17.87 12.41 12.31
CA TYR A 170 18.06 10.99 12.68
C TYR A 170 16.95 10.49 13.61
N ARG A 171 16.59 11.25 14.65
CA ARG A 171 15.56 10.85 15.61
C ARG A 171 14.18 10.72 14.95
N LEU A 172 13.84 11.65 14.05
CA LEU A 172 12.55 11.60 13.34
C LEU A 172 12.49 10.43 12.37
N THR A 173 13.52 10.23 11.55
CA THR A 173 13.55 9.11 10.60
C THR A 173 13.55 7.75 11.30
N PHE A 174 14.26 7.59 12.42
CA PHE A 174 14.20 6.38 13.23
C PHE A 174 12.78 6.10 13.76
N LYS A 175 12.10 7.12 14.30
CA LYS A 175 10.70 6.98 14.75
C LYS A 175 9.79 6.60 13.59
N ALA A 176 9.93 7.27 12.45
CA ALA A 176 9.17 6.96 11.24
C ALA A 176 9.40 5.52 10.77
N PHE A 177 10.64 5.03 10.80
CA PHE A 177 10.98 3.65 10.47
C PHE A 177 10.24 2.66 11.39
N VAL A 178 10.37 2.81 12.71
CA VAL A 178 9.69 1.92 13.68
C VAL A 178 8.18 1.99 13.51
N SER A 179 7.62 3.20 13.36
CA SER A 179 6.18 3.39 13.12
C SER A 179 5.73 2.74 11.81
N SER A 180 6.51 2.84 10.73
CA SER A 180 6.18 2.22 9.44
C SER A 180 6.11 0.70 9.52
N PHE A 181 7.03 0.09 10.26
CA PHE A 181 7.07 -1.36 10.46
C PHE A 181 5.87 -1.84 11.31
N LEU A 182 5.61 -1.18 12.44
CA LEU A 182 4.46 -1.50 13.29
C LEU A 182 3.14 -1.30 12.56
N MET A 183 3.04 -0.24 11.76
CA MET A 183 1.87 0.05 10.93
C MET A 183 1.64 -1.07 9.90
N LEU A 184 2.68 -1.49 9.18
CA LEU A 184 2.56 -2.56 8.18
C LEU A 184 2.18 -3.90 8.83
N ALA A 185 2.78 -4.23 9.98
CA ALA A 185 2.47 -5.44 10.73
C ALA A 185 1.01 -5.42 11.25
N ALA A 186 0.57 -4.30 11.83
CA ALA A 186 -0.79 -4.14 12.31
C ALA A 186 -1.83 -4.21 11.17
N TYR A 187 -1.55 -3.55 10.05
CA TYR A 187 -2.41 -3.60 8.88
C TYR A 187 -2.53 -5.01 8.32
N THR A 188 -1.39 -5.68 8.13
CA THR A 188 -1.33 -7.05 7.62
C THR A 188 -2.10 -8.01 8.53
N GLY A 189 -1.86 -7.91 9.85
CA GLY A 189 -2.57 -8.69 10.84
C GLY A 189 -4.07 -8.48 10.77
N LEU A 190 -4.53 -7.22 10.76
CA LEU A 190 -5.95 -6.90 10.71
C LEU A 190 -6.63 -7.37 9.40
N MET A 191 -5.99 -7.14 8.25
CA MET A 191 -6.54 -7.50 6.96
C MET A 191 -6.62 -9.00 6.73
N LEU A 192 -5.73 -9.81 7.33
CA LEU A 192 -5.85 -11.27 7.30
C LEU A 192 -7.15 -11.78 7.96
N PHE A 193 -7.71 -11.03 8.93
CA PHE A 193 -8.98 -11.40 9.58
C PHE A 193 -10.20 -10.78 8.90
N VAL A 194 -10.06 -9.59 8.32
CA VAL A 194 -11.20 -8.82 7.78
C VAL A 194 -11.46 -9.11 6.31
N ASP A 195 -10.41 -9.20 5.50
CA ASP A 195 -10.51 -9.40 4.06
C ASP A 195 -10.09 -10.83 3.69
N PRO A 196 -11.06 -11.71 3.34
CA PRO A 196 -10.75 -13.10 3.00
C PRO A 196 -9.90 -13.21 1.73
N THR A 197 -9.93 -12.20 0.87
CA THR A 197 -9.06 -12.19 -0.33
C THR A 197 -7.62 -11.89 0.02
N PHE A 198 -7.38 -11.24 1.17
CA PHE A 198 -6.06 -10.73 1.58
C PHE A 198 -4.98 -11.82 1.62
N SER A 199 -5.34 -13.01 2.11
CA SER A 199 -4.46 -14.18 2.18
C SER A 199 -3.97 -14.69 0.82
N MET A 200 -4.71 -14.44 -0.27
CA MET A 200 -4.37 -14.94 -1.60
C MET A 200 -3.18 -14.20 -2.24
N GLY A 201 -2.74 -13.08 -1.68
CA GLY A 201 -1.66 -12.24 -2.26
C GLY A 201 -0.29 -12.44 -1.62
N TRP A 202 -0.10 -13.54 -0.88
CA TRP A 202 1.13 -13.91 -0.17
C TRP A 202 1.76 -15.17 -0.75
#